data_AF-A0A7H4NWU3-F1
#
_entry.id   AF-A0A7H4NWU3-F1
#
_cell.length_a   1.000
_cell.length_b   1.000
_cell.length_c   1.000
_cell.angle_alpha   90.00
_cell.angle_beta   90.00
_cell.angle_gamma   90.00
#
_symmetry.space_group_name_H-M   'P 1'
#
loop_
_entity.id
_entity.type
_entity.pdbx_description
1 polymer ?
#
loop_
_entity_poly.entity_id
_entity_poly.type
_entity_poly.pdbx_seq_one_letter_code
_entity_poly.pdbx_strand_id
1 'polypeptide(L)'
;MNIPPNDDECACLYRNEMPGYNAVDQLLNQQGVGLTPAEMHGLISGILCGGNKDSSWQPLVHDLTNEGLAFGHELAQALRNMHSATSDSAGG
;
A
#
# COMPACT_ATOMS: atom_id res chain seq x y z
N MET A 1 33.50 -20.18 2.07
CA MET A 1 32.63 -19.69 0.99
C MET A 1 32.71 -18.17 1.06
N ASN A 2 33.34 -17.56 0.06
CA ASN A 2 33.65 -16.14 0.03
C ASN A 2 32.47 -15.43 -0.65
N ILE A 3 31.72 -14.61 0.10
CA ILE A 3 30.63 -13.80 -0.46
C ILE A 3 31.27 -12.55 -1.08
N PRO A 4 31.12 -12.29 -2.38
CA PRO A 4 31.67 -11.08 -2.99
C PRO A 4 31.00 -9.83 -2.41
N PRO A 5 31.75 -8.72 -2.24
CA PRO A 5 31.19 -7.47 -1.80
C PRO A 5 30.59 -6.75 -3.02
N ASN A 6 29.33 -6.33 -2.90
CA ASN A 6 28.62 -5.40 -3.79
C ASN A 6 28.02 -5.99 -5.08
N ASP A 7 27.07 -6.91 -4.94
CA ASP A 7 25.99 -7.04 -5.93
C ASP A 7 24.71 -6.44 -5.34
N ASP A 8 24.39 -5.21 -5.75
CA ASP A 8 23.11 -4.50 -5.51
C ASP A 8 21.87 -5.32 -5.96
N GLU A 9 22.06 -6.49 -6.55
CA GLU A 9 21.02 -7.40 -7.04
C GLU A 9 20.33 -8.21 -5.92
N CYS A 10 20.93 -8.35 -4.73
CA CYS A 10 20.34 -9.08 -3.61
C CYS A 10 19.47 -8.21 -2.66
N ALA A 11 19.49 -6.88 -2.80
CA ALA A 11 18.66 -5.99 -1.99
C ALA A 11 17.16 -6.15 -2.30
N CYS A 12 16.82 -6.70 -3.47
CA CYS A 12 15.44 -6.93 -3.91
C CYS A 12 14.79 -8.14 -3.20
N LEU A 13 15.58 -9.13 -2.79
CA LEU A 13 15.06 -10.36 -2.18
C LEU A 13 14.79 -10.24 -0.67
N TYR A 14 15.52 -9.34 0.02
CA TYR A 14 15.32 -9.05 1.44
C TYR A 14 14.37 -7.88 1.71
N ARG A 15 14.02 -7.10 0.69
CA ARG A 15 12.98 -6.05 0.76
C ARG A 15 11.59 -6.62 0.40
N ASN A 16 11.25 -7.77 0.99
CA ASN A 16 9.89 -8.33 0.94
C ASN A 16 8.92 -7.60 1.89
N GLU A 17 9.37 -6.52 2.53
CA GLU A 17 8.49 -5.56 3.16
C GLU A 17 8.28 -4.43 2.17
N MET A 18 7.05 -4.27 1.70
CA MET A 18 6.67 -3.05 1.02
C MET A 18 7.04 -1.86 1.90
N PRO A 19 7.91 -0.95 1.43
CA PRO A 19 8.36 0.16 2.24
C PRO A 19 7.14 0.97 2.68
N GLY A 20 6.96 1.06 4.00
CA GLY A 20 5.84 1.78 4.60
C GLY A 20 4.73 0.93 5.22
N TYR A 21 4.75 -0.41 5.17
CA TYR A 21 3.73 -1.24 5.83
C TYR A 21 3.57 -0.96 7.33
N ASN A 22 4.69 -0.83 8.05
CA ASN A 22 4.66 -0.48 9.47
C ASN A 22 4.15 0.95 9.72
N ALA A 23 4.50 1.90 8.84
CA ALA A 23 3.97 3.27 8.92
C ALA A 23 2.46 3.30 8.64
N VAL A 24 2.00 2.55 7.65
CA VAL A 24 0.57 2.39 7.34
C VAL A 24 -0.16 1.76 8.52
N ASP A 25 0.41 0.74 9.16
CA ASP A 25 -0.17 0.13 10.36
C ASP A 25 -0.38 1.15 11.47
N GLN A 26 0.65 1.94 11.79
CA GLN A 26 0.55 2.99 12.79
C GLN A 26 -0.52 4.03 12.44
N LEU A 27 -0.58 4.47 11.18
CA LEU A 27 -1.54 5.47 10.72
C LEU A 27 -2.98 4.94 10.73
N LEU A 28 -3.20 3.67 10.35
CA LEU A 28 -4.50 3.01 10.43
C LEU A 28 -4.97 2.92 11.88
N ASN A 29 -4.10 2.47 12.79
CA ASN A 29 -4.40 2.41 14.22
C ASN A 29 -4.69 3.80 14.81
N GLN A 30 -3.94 4.84 14.42
CA GLN A 30 -4.15 6.22 14.90
C GLN A 30 -5.50 6.79 14.47
N GLN A 31 -5.97 6.47 13.27
CA GLN A 31 -7.30 6.88 12.80
C GLN A 31 -8.43 5.94 13.24
N GLY A 32 -8.11 4.80 13.88
CA GLY A 32 -9.11 3.80 14.25
C GLY A 32 -9.70 3.05 13.06
N VAL A 33 -8.96 2.98 11.93
CA VAL A 33 -9.36 2.20 10.76
C VAL A 33 -9.16 0.72 11.10
N GLY A 34 -10.23 -0.07 11.05
CA GLY A 34 -10.25 -1.48 11.48
C GLY A 34 -9.55 -2.47 10.54
N LEU A 35 -8.70 -2.01 9.62
CA LEU A 35 -7.95 -2.86 8.70
C LEU A 35 -6.48 -2.91 9.07
N THR A 36 -5.87 -4.06 8.78
CA THR A 36 -4.42 -4.21 8.72
C THR A 36 -3.87 -3.65 7.40
N PRO A 37 -2.56 -3.34 7.34
CA PRO A 37 -1.90 -2.93 6.09
C PRO A 37 -2.07 -3.95 4.96
N ALA A 38 -2.09 -5.24 5.28
CA ALA A 38 -2.27 -6.32 4.31
C ALA A 38 -3.67 -6.30 3.70
N GLU A 39 -4.71 -6.11 4.52
CA GLU A 39 -6.09 -6.00 4.03
C GLU A 39 -6.28 -4.72 3.20
N MET A 40 -5.68 -3.61 3.62
CA MET A 40 -5.71 -2.35 2.87
C MET A 40 -5.02 -2.50 1.50
N HIS A 41 -3.86 -3.15 1.46
CA HIS A 41 -3.19 -3.46 0.20
C HIS A 41 -4.03 -4.38 -0.69
N GLY A 42 -4.61 -5.43 -0.11
CA GLY A 42 -5.48 -6.37 -0.83
C GLY A 42 -6.69 -5.66 -1.43
N LEU A 43 -7.28 -4.71 -0.69
CA LEU A 43 -8.37 -3.88 -1.18
C LEU A 43 -7.94 -3.02 -2.38
N ILE A 44 -6.84 -2.28 -2.25
CA ILE A 44 -6.30 -1.44 -3.33
C ILE A 44 -5.97 -2.29 -4.57
N SER A 45 -5.34 -3.45 -4.37
CA SER A 45 -5.03 -4.40 -5.44
C SER A 45 -6.30 -4.91 -6.12
N GLY A 46 -7.33 -5.25 -5.35
CA GLY A 46 -8.62 -5.67 -5.87
C GLY A 46 -9.32 -4.59 -6.70
N ILE A 47 -9.25 -3.33 -6.26
CA ILE A 47 -9.80 -2.18 -7.01
C ILE A 47 -9.08 -2.01 -8.35
N LEU A 48 -7.74 -2.09 -8.34
CA LEU A 48 -6.91 -2.00 -9.55
C LEU A 48 -7.19 -3.15 -10.54
N CYS A 49 -7.21 -4.39 -10.05
CA CYS A 49 -7.51 -5.58 -10.87
C CYS A 49 -8.96 -5.60 -11.36
N GLY A 50 -9.88 -4.96 -10.63
CA GLY A 50 -11.27 -4.76 -11.02
C GLY A 50 -11.48 -3.75 -12.15
N GLY A 51 -10.42 -3.14 -12.66
CA GLY A 51 -10.47 -2.21 -13.78
C GLY A 51 -10.63 -0.75 -13.37
N ASN A 52 -10.62 -0.42 -12.08
CA ASN A 52 -10.64 0.96 -11.62
C ASN A 52 -9.20 1.51 -11.56
N LYS A 53 -8.80 2.19 -12.63
CA LYS A 53 -7.47 2.82 -12.76
C LYS A 53 -7.49 4.33 -12.51
N ASP A 54 -8.67 4.90 -12.28
CA ASP A 54 -8.87 6.35 -12.15
C ASP A 54 -8.92 6.75 -10.67
N SER A 55 -8.91 8.06 -10.39
CA SER A 55 -8.93 8.64 -9.04
C SER A 55 -10.14 8.26 -8.17
N SER A 56 -11.11 7.52 -8.72
CA SER A 56 -12.30 7.05 -7.99
C SER A 56 -11.99 5.97 -6.95
N TRP A 57 -10.78 5.40 -6.95
CA TRP A 57 -10.36 4.44 -5.94
C TRP A 57 -10.32 5.02 -4.52
N GLN A 58 -9.99 6.31 -4.35
CA GLN A 58 -9.90 6.94 -3.03
C GLN A 58 -11.27 7.02 -2.32
N PRO A 59 -12.32 7.61 -2.93
CA PRO A 59 -13.67 7.55 -2.37
C PRO A 59 -14.12 6.12 -2.04
N LEU A 60 -13.86 5.17 -2.94
CA LEU A 60 -14.25 3.77 -2.74
C LEU A 60 -13.57 3.13 -1.53
N VAL A 61 -12.27 3.41 -1.32
CA VAL A 61 -11.56 2.93 -0.12
C VAL A 61 -12.17 3.57 1.13
N HIS A 62 -12.47 4.88 1.13
CA HIS A 62 -13.10 5.53 2.28
C HIS A 62 -14.44 4.87 2.63
N ASP A 63 -15.30 4.63 1.64
CA ASP A 63 -16.61 4.02 1.82
C ASP A 63 -16.51 2.61 2.43
N LEU A 64 -15.49 1.85 2.03
CA LEU A 64 -15.30 0.46 2.45
C LEU A 64 -14.57 0.31 3.80
N THR A 65 -13.86 1.34 4.27
CA THR A 65 -12.90 1.18 5.38
C THR A 65 -13.01 2.23 6.49
N ASN A 66 -13.59 3.38 6.19
CA ASN A 66 -13.63 4.53 7.10
C ASN A 66 -15.01 5.20 7.11
N GLU A 67 -16.07 4.42 6.90
CA GLU A 67 -17.47 4.89 6.90
C GLU A 67 -17.73 6.04 5.89
N GLY A 68 -16.96 6.08 4.79
CA GLY A 68 -17.03 7.14 3.78
C GLY A 68 -16.32 8.43 4.17
N LEU A 69 -15.67 8.50 5.34
CA LEU A 69 -14.91 9.65 5.77
C LEU A 69 -13.51 9.67 5.12
N ALA A 70 -13.03 10.86 4.80
CA ALA A 70 -11.69 11.04 4.27
C ALA A 70 -10.62 10.70 5.32
N PHE A 71 -9.50 10.12 4.87
CA PHE A 71 -8.35 9.90 5.74
C PHE A 71 -7.61 11.20 6.06
N GLY A 72 -6.86 11.17 7.17
CA GLY A 72 -5.87 12.20 7.49
C GLY A 72 -4.81 12.29 6.40
N HIS A 73 -4.19 13.46 6.27
CA HIS A 73 -3.25 13.74 5.18
C HIS A 73 -2.12 12.71 5.06
N GLU A 74 -1.56 12.30 6.19
CA GLU A 74 -0.45 11.33 6.26
C GLU A 74 -0.89 9.93 5.80
N LEU A 75 -2.02 9.42 6.31
CA LEU A 75 -2.56 8.14 5.87
C LEU A 75 -2.93 8.19 4.38
N ALA A 76 -3.60 9.25 3.94
CA ALA A 76 -3.95 9.41 2.53
C ALA A 76 -2.71 9.41 1.62
N GLN A 77 -1.60 10.03 2.04
CA GLN A 77 -0.35 10.01 1.29
C GLN A 77 0.28 8.62 1.28
N ALA A 78 0.30 7.93 2.43
CA ALA A 78 0.82 6.58 2.52
C ALA A 78 0.04 5.61 1.61
N LEU A 79 -1.29 5.71 1.57
CA LEU A 79 -2.14 4.90 0.69
C LEU A 79 -1.94 5.24 -0.80
N ARG A 80 -1.72 6.50 -1.16
CA ARG A 80 -1.35 6.88 -2.54
C ARG A 80 -0.03 6.23 -2.97
N ASN A 81 0.97 6.23 -2.10
CA ASN A 81 2.25 5.58 -2.38
C ASN A 81 2.08 4.07 -2.55
N MET A 82 1.26 3.43 -1.70
CA MET A 82 0.92 2.01 -1.82
C MET A 82 0.22 1.71 -3.14
N HIS A 83 -0.80 2.49 -3.52
CA HIS A 83 -1.49 2.36 -4.79
C HIS A 83 -0.54 2.46 -5.98
N SER A 84 0.37 3.43 -6.00
CA SER A 84 1.37 3.58 -7.07
C SER A 84 2.28 2.36 -7.19
N ALA A 85 2.80 1.86 -6.06
CA ALA A 85 3.66 0.69 -6.04
C ALA A 85 2.93 -0.58 -6.53
N THR A 86 1.66 -0.75 -6.13
CA THR A 86 0.81 -1.86 -6.58
C THR A 86 0.47 -1.75 -8.07
N SER A 87 0.16 -0.55 -8.58
CA SER A 87 -0.16 -0.37 -10.00
C SER A 87 1.03 -0.65 -10.92
N ASP A 88 2.23 -0.23 -10.51
CA ASP A 88 3.46 -0.48 -11.27
C ASP A 88 3.78 -1.98 -11.33
N SER A 89 3.52 -2.70 -10.24
CA SER A 89 3.74 -4.15 -10.15
C SER A 89 2.72 -4.95 -10.97
N ALA A 90 1.49 -4.44 -11.14
CA ALA A 90 0.42 -5.10 -11.89
C ALA A 90 0.47 -4.86 -13.41
N GLY A 91 1.36 -3.96 -13.88
CA GLY A 91 1.47 -3.54 -15.28
C GLY A 91 2.67 -4.10 -16.05
N GLY A 92 3.46 -5.00 -15.46
CA GLY A 92 4.64 -5.64 -16.06
C GLY A 92 4.34 -6.97 -16.75
#